data_AF-A0A9K3HRQ1-F1
#
_entry.id   AF-A0A9K3HRQ1-F1
#
_cell.length_a   1.000
_cell.length_b   1.000
_cell.length_c   1.000
_cell.angle_alpha   90.00
_cell.angle_beta   90.00
_cell.angle_gamma   90.00
#
_symmetry.space_group_name_H-M   'P 1'
#
loop_
_entity.id
_entity.type
_entity.pdbx_description
1 polymer ?
#
loop_
_entity_poly.entity_id
_entity_poly.type
_entity_poly.pdbx_seq_one_letter_code
_entity_poly.pdbx_strand_id
1 'polypeptide(L)'
;MGSLPDGEYSPSMHHSQIIKKFIHPSFASHALIRSYKRSFNGFAAYLTEEEKQKLTRIDGVVSVFPCEKSQLQTIRSWDFMGISRSIE
;
A
#
# COMPACT_ATOMS: atom_id res chain seq x y z
N MET A 1 0.16 -2.36 11.85
CA MET A 1 1.41 -2.28 11.07
C MET A 1 2.06 -0.93 11.33
N GLY A 2 2.84 -0.84 12.41
CA GLY A 2 3.67 0.31 12.81
C GLY A 2 2.90 1.52 13.38
N SER A 3 3.23 1.93 14.60
CA SER A 3 2.94 3.29 15.08
C SER A 3 3.83 4.30 14.35
N LEU A 4 3.37 5.55 14.25
CA LEU A 4 4.23 6.63 13.77
C LEU A 4 5.36 6.86 14.81
N PRO A 5 6.59 7.14 14.38
CA PRO A 5 7.66 7.51 15.31
C PRO A 5 7.31 8.82 16.01
N ASP A 6 7.69 8.95 17.28
CA ASP A 6 7.42 10.15 18.09
C ASP A 6 8.16 11.37 17.51
N GLY A 7 7.44 12.49 17.31
CA GLY A 7 7.98 13.76 16.82
C GLY A 7 7.31 14.30 15.54
N GLU A 8 7.94 15.28 14.88
CA GLU A 8 7.52 15.82 13.57
C GLU A 8 7.86 14.83 12.44
N TYR A 9 7.16 13.70 12.40
CA TYR A 9 7.29 12.73 11.33
C TYR A 9 6.23 12.96 10.25
N SER A 10 6.66 13.19 9.01
CA SER A 10 5.79 13.27 7.85
C SER A 10 5.89 11.99 7.01
N PRO A 11 4.90 11.06 7.10
CA PRO A 11 4.90 9.82 6.32
C PRO A 11 5.02 10.09 4.82
N SER A 12 4.32 11.11 4.32
CA SER A 12 4.36 11.49 2.91
C SER A 12 5.75 11.93 2.45
N MET A 13 6.49 12.66 3.29
CA MET A 13 7.85 13.08 2.96
C MET A 13 8.79 11.87 2.94
N HIS A 14 8.65 10.98 3.93
CA HIS A 14 9.43 9.74 4.00
C HIS A 14 9.20 8.83 2.79
N HIS A 15 7.94 8.63 2.39
CA HIS A 15 7.62 7.86 1.19
C HIS A 15 8.22 8.49 -0.08
N SER A 16 8.18 9.82 -0.20
CA SER A 16 8.78 10.53 -1.34
C SER A 16 10.30 10.36 -1.39
N GLN A 17 10.97 10.40 -0.23
CA GLN A 17 12.41 10.19 -0.14
C GLN A 17 12.81 8.77 -0.55
N ILE A 18 12.07 7.75 -0.10
CA ILE A 18 12.31 6.36 -0.51
C ILE A 18 12.18 6.27 -2.03
N ILE A 19 11.08 6.73 -2.61
CA ILE A 19 10.88 6.65 -4.07
C ILE A 19 11.98 7.36 -4.86
N LYS A 20 12.35 8.59 -4.48
CA LYS A 20 13.41 9.35 -5.18
C LYS A 20 14.79 8.69 -5.09
N LYS A 21 15.04 7.88 -4.06
CA LYS A 21 16.32 7.20 -3.87
C LYS A 21 16.47 5.98 -4.79
N PHE A 22 15.37 5.33 -5.14
CA PHE A 22 15.40 4.04 -5.86
C PHE A 22 14.82 4.09 -7.27
N ILE A 23 13.93 5.03 -7.54
CA ILE A 23 13.36 5.28 -8.86
C ILE A 23 14.14 6.40 -9.52
N HIS A 24 14.35 6.30 -10.83
CA HIS A 24 15.01 7.34 -11.59
C HIS A 24 14.32 8.71 -11.37
N PRO A 25 15.05 9.79 -11.08
CA PRO A 25 14.46 11.06 -10.62
C PRO A 25 13.48 11.69 -11.63
N SER A 26 13.63 11.41 -12.93
CA SER A 26 12.68 11.83 -13.96
C SER A 26 11.32 11.13 -13.87
N PHE A 27 11.27 9.92 -13.31
CA PHE A 27 10.06 9.11 -13.16
C PHE A 27 9.52 9.07 -11.74
N ALA A 28 10.33 9.40 -10.72
CA ALA A 28 9.96 9.32 -9.31
C ALA A 28 8.66 10.08 -8.97
N SER A 29 8.44 11.25 -9.59
CA SER A 29 7.23 12.06 -9.40
C SER A 29 5.97 11.42 -9.99
N HIS A 30 6.12 10.67 -11.07
CA HIS A 30 5.02 9.99 -11.79
C HIS A 30 4.80 8.55 -11.31
N ALA A 31 5.81 7.96 -10.68
CA ALA A 31 5.76 6.60 -10.18
C ALA A 31 4.89 6.48 -8.92
N LEU A 32 4.83 7.50 -8.06
CA LEU A 32 4.02 7.47 -6.84
C LEU A 32 2.52 7.57 -7.18
N ILE A 33 1.77 6.52 -6.89
CA ILE A 33 0.31 6.47 -7.10
C ILE A 33 -0.43 6.95 -5.86
N ARG A 34 -0.05 6.44 -4.68
CA ARG A 34 -0.77 6.70 -3.43
C ARG A 34 0.17 6.58 -2.23
N SER A 35 0.01 7.49 -1.27
CA SER A 35 0.63 7.40 0.04
C SER A 35 -0.42 7.09 1.10
N TYR A 36 -0.24 6.00 1.83
CA TYR A 36 -1.08 5.55 2.94
C TYR A 36 -0.43 5.94 4.27
N LYS A 37 -1.15 6.67 5.12
CA LYS A 37 -0.61 7.27 6.36
C LYS A 37 -1.48 7.08 7.61
N ARG A 38 -2.62 6.40 7.48
CA ARG A 38 -3.64 6.29 8.54
C ARG A 38 -3.65 4.90 9.14
N SER A 39 -4.16 3.93 8.40
CA SER A 39 -4.32 2.54 8.89
C SER A 39 -3.04 1.70 8.75
N PHE A 40 -2.17 2.09 7.83
CA PHE A 40 -0.84 1.51 7.64
C PHE A 40 0.07 2.58 7.01
N ASN A 41 1.36 2.51 7.34
CA ASN A 41 2.40 3.34 6.74
C ASN A 41 2.95 2.63 5.52
N GLY A 42 2.66 3.16 4.35
CA GLY A 42 3.15 2.60 3.10
C GLY A 42 2.72 3.41 1.89
N PHE A 43 3.17 2.99 0.71
CA PHE A 43 2.83 3.65 -0.55
C PHE A 43 2.63 2.64 -1.66
N ALA A 44 1.87 3.03 -2.67
CA ALA A 44 1.75 2.31 -3.94
C ALA A 44 2.47 3.12 -5.02
N ALA A 45 3.30 2.46 -5.80
CA ALA A 45 4.04 3.06 -6.90
C ALA A 45 4.17 2.09 -8.08
N TYR A 46 4.35 2.66 -9.28
CA TYR A 46 4.82 1.90 -10.44
C TYR A 46 6.30 1.60 -10.27
N LEU A 47 6.65 0.32 -10.33
CA LEU A 47 8.00 -0.19 -10.10
C LEU A 47 8.32 -1.24 -11.14
N THR A 48 9.55 -1.26 -11.64
CA THR A 48 10.07 -2.41 -12.39
C THR A 48 10.45 -3.55 -11.44
N GLU A 49 10.68 -4.75 -11.97
CA GLU A 49 11.08 -5.89 -11.14
C GLU A 49 12.45 -5.64 -10.48
N GLU A 50 13.37 -4.93 -11.16
CA GLU A 50 14.66 -4.54 -10.57
C GLU A 50 14.49 -3.53 -9.44
N GLU A 51 13.60 -2.55 -9.58
CA GLU A 51 13.32 -1.54 -8.55
C GLU A 51 12.65 -2.17 -7.32
N LYS A 52 11.72 -3.10 -7.53
CA LYS A 52 11.09 -3.90 -6.47
C LYS A 52 12.14 -4.70 -5.68
N GLN A 53 13.07 -5.36 -6.35
CA GLN A 53 14.13 -6.14 -5.68
C GLN A 53 15.10 -5.26 -4.88
N LYS A 54 15.32 -4.01 -5.30
CA LYS A 54 16.08 -3.03 -4.52
C LYS A 54 15.30 -2.58 -3.29
N LEU A 55 13.99 -2.37 -3.43
CA LEU A 55 13.12 -1.93 -2.34
C LEU A 55 12.97 -2.96 -1.21
N THR A 56 12.93 -4.25 -1.53
CA THR A 56 12.85 -5.32 -0.51
C THR A 56 14.09 -5.45 0.36
N ARG A 57 15.22 -4.86 -0.05
CA ARG A 57 16.49 -4.91 0.70
C ARG A 57 16.70 -3.71 1.63
N ILE A 58 15.73 -2.81 1.71
CA ILE A 58 15.84 -1.58 2.51
C ILE A 58 15.38 -1.84 3.93
N ASP A 59 16.22 -1.41 4.87
CA ASP A 59 15.85 -1.36 6.28
C ASP A 59 14.68 -0.38 6.49
N GLY A 60 13.56 -0.88 7.03
CA GLY A 60 12.30 -0.15 7.18
C GLY A 60 11.19 -0.52 6.18
N VAL A 61 11.50 -1.27 5.11
CA VAL A 61 10.47 -1.84 4.22
C VAL A 61 10.09 -3.23 4.71
N VAL A 62 8.89 -3.37 5.27
CA VAL A 62 8.41 -4.64 5.83
C VAL A 62 8.04 -5.65 4.74
N SER A 63 7.37 -5.19 3.67
CA SER A 63 6.90 -6.07 2.60
C SER A 63 6.67 -5.28 1.31
N VAL A 64 7.02 -5.87 0.17
CA VAL A 64 6.68 -5.35 -1.16
C VAL A 64 5.89 -6.42 -1.91
N PHE A 65 4.68 -6.06 -2.35
CA PHE A 65 3.75 -6.97 -3.01
C PHE A 65 3.07 -6.27 -4.19
N PRO A 66 2.59 -7.03 -5.21
CA PRO A 66 1.88 -6.45 -6.33
C PRO A 66 0.59 -5.75 -5.87
N CYS A 67 0.34 -4.55 -6.41
CA CYS A 67 -0.88 -3.81 -6.14
C CYS A 67 -2.04 -4.41 -6.95
N GLU A 68 -2.85 -5.25 -6.31
CA GLU A 68 -4.03 -5.84 -6.93
C GLU A 68 -5.29 -5.04 -6.59
N LYS A 69 -6.14 -4.83 -7.61
CA LYS A 69 -7.49 -4.30 -7.38
C LYS A 69 -8.36 -5.44 -6.89
N SER A 70 -8.65 -5.48 -5.60
CA SER A 70 -9.68 -6.39 -5.10
C SER A 70 -11.03 -5.97 -5.65
N GLN A 71 -11.70 -6.88 -6.36
CA GLN A 71 -13.08 -6.69 -6.76
C GLN A 71 -13.94 -6.75 -5.49
N LEU A 72 -14.68 -5.68 -5.20
CA LEU A 72 -15.65 -5.69 -4.10
C LEU A 72 -16.72 -6.73 -4.44
N GLN A 73 -16.62 -7.92 -3.85
CA GLN A 73 -17.73 -8.84 -3.84
C GLN A 73 -18.78 -8.26 -2.89
N THR A 74 -19.69 -7.44 -3.42
CA THR A 74 -20.86 -6.97 -2.67
C THR A 74 -21.86 -8.11 -2.57
N ILE A 75 -21.55 -9.12 -1.78
CA ILE A 75 -22.48 -10.20 -1.51
C ILE A 75 -23.38 -9.74 -0.35
N ARG A 76 -24.29 -8.81 -0.64
CA ARG A 76 -25.41 -8.45 0.23
C ARG A 76 -26.59 -9.42 0.05
N SER A 77 -26.32 -10.69 -0.22
CA SER A 77 -27.36 -11.73 -0.17
C SER A 77 -27.40 -12.33 1.23
N TRP A 78 -28.60 -12.67 1.69
CA TRP A 78 -28.82 -13.37 2.96
C TRP A 78 -28.03 -14.70 3.01
N ASP A 79 -27.83 -15.33 1.85
CA ASP A 79 -27.07 -16.57 1.68
C ASP A 79 -25.59 -16.43 2.06
N PHE A 80 -24.96 -15.28 1.78
CA PHE A 80 -23.56 -15.06 2.14
C PHE A 80 -23.36 -14.84 3.65
N MET A 81 -24.38 -14.32 4.33
CA MET A 81 -24.36 -14.16 5.79
C MET A 81 -24.67 -15.46 6.53
N GLY A 82 -24.94 -16.57 5.81
CA GLY A 82 -25.39 -17.83 6.42
C GLY A 82 -26.75 -17.71 7.11
N ILE A 83 -27.52 -16.68 6.79
CA ILE A 83 -28.83 -16.44 7.38
C ILE A 83 -29.85 -17.06 6.43
N SER A 84 -30.27 -18.29 6.74
CA SER A 84 -31.42 -18.89 6.06
C SER A 84 -32.65 -18.03 6.33
N ARG A 85 -33.34 -17.62 5.27
CA ARG A 85 -34.68 -17.01 5.38
C ARG A 85 -35.62 -18.10 5.90
N SER A 86 -35.82 -18.15 7.22
CA SER A 86 -36.97 -18.85 7.81
C SER A 86 -38.20 -18.04 7.45
N ILE A 87 -38.77 -18.32 6.27
CA ILE A 87 -40.08 -17.84 5.87
C ILE A 87 -41.05 -18.85 6.48
N GLU A 88 -41.77 -18.40 7.51
CA GLU A 88 -42.96 -19.06 8.04
C GLU A 88 -44.20 -18.55 7.28
#